data_AF-A0A7J9GY67-F1
#
_entry.id   AF-A0A7J9GY67-F1
#
_cell.length_a   1.000
_cell.length_b   1.000
_cell.length_c   1.000
_cell.angle_alpha   90.00
_cell.angle_beta   90.00
_cell.angle_gamma   90.00
#
_symmetry.space_group_name_H-M   'P 1'
#
loop_
_entity.id
_entity.type
_entity.pdbx_description
1 polymer ?
#
loop_
_entity_poly.entity_id
_entity_poly.type
_entity_poly.pdbx_seq_one_letter_code
_entity_poly.pdbx_strand_id
1 'polypeptide(L)'
;VRLPFFVLHGEADTVTDPEVSKALYEKARSTDKTIKLYPGMWHGLTAGEPDENVEMVFADIIGWLDKRCNAVTLDQSLDPFDQGSEECSDNIVISMATASGGTQANGRYLCGLKGPRARPHSAM
;
A
#
# COMPACT_ATOMS: atom_id res chain seq x y z
N VAL A 1 13.92 -12.98 10.08
CA VAL A 1 13.05 -12.87 8.88
C VAL A 1 13.90 -12.87 7.62
N ARG A 2 13.50 -13.60 6.56
CA ARG A 2 14.18 -13.67 5.25
C ARG A 2 13.28 -13.26 4.06
N LEU A 3 11.97 -13.16 4.27
CA LEU A 3 11.01 -12.72 3.26
C LEU A 3 11.06 -11.20 3.07
N PRO A 4 10.66 -10.68 1.91
CA PRO A 4 10.45 -9.24 1.73
C PRO A 4 9.45 -8.66 2.72
N PHE A 5 9.73 -7.48 3.29
CA PHE A 5 8.78 -6.80 4.19
C PHE A 5 8.95 -5.28 4.22
N PHE A 6 7.86 -4.61 4.62
CA PHE A 6 7.83 -3.17 4.86
C PHE A 6 7.32 -2.90 6.28
N VAL A 7 8.14 -2.24 7.09
CA VAL A 7 7.75 -1.78 8.43
C VAL A 7 7.30 -0.32 8.35
N LEU A 8 6.12 -0.05 8.89
CA LEU A 8 5.53 1.26 9.02
C LEU A 8 5.28 1.48 10.51
N HIS A 9 5.80 2.57 11.09
CA HIS A 9 5.65 2.83 12.52
C HIS A 9 5.45 4.32 12.81
N GLY A 10 4.56 4.67 13.72
CA GLY A 10 4.40 6.05 14.19
C GLY A 10 5.50 6.41 15.18
N GLU A 11 6.24 7.49 14.95
CA GLU A 11 7.38 7.85 15.81
C GLU A 11 6.95 8.23 17.25
N ALA A 12 5.70 8.64 17.43
CA ALA A 12 5.09 8.95 18.72
C ALA A 12 4.23 7.79 19.29
N ASP A 13 4.34 6.57 18.73
CA ASP A 13 3.61 5.40 19.24
C ASP A 13 4.09 5.01 20.65
N THR A 14 3.20 5.14 21.63
CA THR A 14 3.42 4.75 23.03
C THR A 14 2.91 3.34 23.36
N VAL A 15 2.13 2.73 22.47
CA VAL A 15 1.59 1.36 22.63
C VAL A 15 2.65 0.34 22.22
N THR A 16 3.31 0.60 21.08
CA THR A 16 4.43 -0.22 20.61
C THR A 16 5.65 0.66 20.36
N ASP A 17 6.73 0.43 21.11
CA ASP A 17 7.96 1.21 21.00
C ASP A 17 8.58 1.12 19.58
N PRO A 18 8.82 2.24 18.88
CA PRO A 18 9.48 2.27 17.57
C PRO A 18 10.84 1.56 17.53
N GLU A 19 11.57 1.47 18.66
CA GLU A 19 12.84 0.75 18.74
C GLU A 19 12.69 -0.75 18.46
N VAL A 20 11.52 -1.34 18.74
CA VAL A 20 11.24 -2.75 18.40
C VAL A 20 11.20 -2.94 16.88
N SER A 21 10.56 -2.00 16.18
CA SER A 21 10.51 -1.98 14.71
C SER A 21 11.88 -1.74 14.07
N LYS A 22 12.68 -0.82 14.63
CA LYS A 22 14.08 -0.62 14.22
C LYS A 22 14.90 -1.89 14.42
N ALA A 23 14.78 -2.54 15.59
CA ALA A 23 15.49 -3.78 15.88
C ALA A 23 15.08 -4.92 14.93
N LEU A 24 13.81 -5.04 14.56
CA LEU A 24 13.37 -6.00 13.54
C LEU A 24 14.03 -5.71 12.19
N TYR A 25 13.99 -4.44 11.76
CA TYR A 25 14.60 -4.03 10.50
C TYR A 25 16.10 -4.34 10.47
N GLU A 26 16.86 -3.97 11.51
CA GLU A 26 18.29 -4.20 11.60
C GLU A 26 18.65 -5.69 11.61
N LYS A 27 17.98 -6.48 12.46
CA LYS A 27 18.33 -7.89 12.71
C LYS A 27 17.80 -8.84 11.64
N ALA A 28 16.81 -8.44 10.86
CA ALA A 28 16.28 -9.29 9.79
C ALA A 28 17.34 -9.54 8.70
N ARG A 29 17.40 -10.77 8.19
CA ARG A 29 18.27 -11.19 7.08
C ARG A 29 17.61 -11.01 5.71
N SER A 30 16.46 -10.34 5.64
CA SER A 30 15.83 -10.04 4.34
C SER A 30 16.74 -9.10 3.54
N THR A 31 16.95 -9.43 2.28
CA THR A 31 17.63 -8.58 1.30
C THR A 31 16.72 -7.46 0.79
N ASP A 32 15.41 -7.68 0.89
CA ASP A 32 14.39 -6.71 0.51
C ASP A 32 13.59 -6.33 1.76
N LYS A 33 14.03 -5.26 2.42
CA LYS A 33 13.36 -4.75 3.61
C LYS A 33 13.35 -3.24 3.57
N THR A 34 12.25 -2.66 4.00
CA THR A 34 12.09 -1.20 4.10
C THR A 34 11.50 -0.88 5.46
N ILE A 35 11.91 0.25 6.05
CA ILE A 35 11.28 0.82 7.25
C ILE A 35 10.98 2.30 6.99
N LYS A 36 9.80 2.76 7.40
CA LYS A 36 9.41 4.16 7.41
C LYS A 36 8.83 4.51 8.79
N LEU A 37 9.42 5.51 9.43
CA LEU A 37 8.90 6.10 10.66
C LEU A 37 8.15 7.38 10.30
N TYR A 38 6.95 7.55 10.82
CA TYR A 38 6.14 8.74 10.56
C TYR A 38 6.18 9.68 11.76
N PRO A 39 6.81 10.86 11.63
CA PRO A 39 6.95 11.80 12.75
C PRO A 39 5.60 12.23 13.32
N GLY A 40 5.46 12.15 14.65
CA GLY A 40 4.27 12.59 15.37
C GLY A 40 3.03 11.69 15.23
N MET A 41 3.05 10.67 14.36
CA MET A 41 1.98 9.69 14.26
C MET A 41 2.10 8.65 15.38
N TRP A 42 0.95 8.12 15.81
CA TRP A 42 0.79 7.18 16.91
C TRP A 42 0.64 5.75 16.37
N HIS A 43 0.04 4.86 17.16
CA HIS A 43 -0.13 3.45 16.83
C HIS A 43 -0.99 3.19 15.59
N GLY A 44 -2.06 3.96 15.40
CA GLY A 44 -3.13 3.71 14.44
C GLY A 44 -2.86 4.24 13.04
N LEU A 45 -1.78 3.82 12.37
CA LEU A 45 -1.38 4.39 11.08
C LEU A 45 -2.43 4.25 9.96
N THR A 46 -3.20 3.16 9.96
CA THR A 46 -4.26 2.90 8.96
C THR A 46 -5.64 3.30 9.43
N ALA A 47 -5.79 3.67 10.70
CA ALA A 47 -7.03 4.10 11.33
C ALA A 47 -6.73 4.77 12.69
N GLY A 48 -7.28 5.98 12.92
CA GLY A 48 -7.09 6.72 14.18
C GLY A 48 -6.17 7.93 14.05
N GLU A 49 -5.52 8.08 12.90
CA GLU A 49 -4.80 9.28 12.48
C GLU A 49 -5.70 10.22 11.65
N PRO A 50 -5.33 11.49 11.44
CA PRO A 50 -6.00 12.38 10.49
C PRO A 50 -6.10 11.75 9.09
N ASP A 51 -7.17 12.07 8.35
CA ASP A 51 -7.44 11.48 7.03
C ASP A 51 -6.24 11.64 6.09
N GLU A 52 -5.55 12.78 6.10
CA GLU A 52 -4.38 13.05 5.26
C GLU A 52 -3.18 12.15 5.59
N ASN A 53 -3.01 11.83 6.87
CA ASN A 53 -1.96 10.93 7.35
C ASN A 53 -2.27 9.49 6.93
N VAL A 54 -3.53 9.06 7.08
CA VAL A 54 -3.98 7.71 6.67
C VAL A 54 -3.83 7.54 5.16
N GLU A 55 -4.23 8.53 4.37
CA GLU A 55 -4.05 8.55 2.91
C GLU A 55 -2.58 8.43 2.50
N MET A 56 -1.67 9.13 3.19
CA MET A 56 -0.23 9.02 2.96
C MET A 56 0.28 7.60 3.23
N VAL A 57 -0.10 7.01 4.37
CA VAL A 57 0.31 5.65 4.75
C VAL A 57 -0.16 4.64 3.70
N PHE A 58 -1.41 4.73 3.22
CA PHE A 58 -1.91 3.85 2.17
C PHE A 58 -1.16 4.04 0.84
N ALA A 59 -0.85 5.28 0.46
CA ALA A 59 -0.07 5.57 -0.74
C ALA A 59 1.33 4.91 -0.69
N ASP A 60 1.99 4.95 0.48
CA ASP A 60 3.28 4.28 0.67
C ASP A 60 3.15 2.75 0.59
N ILE A 61 2.12 2.16 1.20
CA ILE A 61 1.85 0.71 1.13
C ILE A 61 1.66 0.28 -0.33
N ILE A 62 0.76 0.96 -1.06
CA ILE A 62 0.45 0.66 -2.46
C ILE A 62 1.71 0.81 -3.31
N GLY A 63 2.43 1.93 -3.20
CA GLY A 63 3.66 2.17 -3.95
C GLY A 63 4.77 1.16 -3.65
N TRP A 64 4.80 0.58 -2.44
CA TRP A 64 5.72 -0.50 -2.11
C TRP A 64 5.31 -1.84 -2.74
N LEU A 65 4.01 -2.14 -2.77
CA LEU A 65 3.47 -3.35 -3.39
C LEU A 65 3.60 -3.33 -4.91
N ASP A 66 3.25 -2.23 -5.58
CA ASP A 66 3.30 -2.09 -7.04
C ASP A 66 4.69 -2.39 -7.60
N LYS A 67 5.75 -1.94 -6.90
CA LYS A 67 7.15 -2.21 -7.26
C LYS A 67 7.51 -3.71 -7.30
N ARG A 68 6.71 -4.57 -6.65
CA ARG A 68 6.95 -6.00 -6.50
C ARG A 68 5.90 -6.85 -7.21
N CYS A 69 4.74 -6.29 -7.53
CA CYS A 69 3.71 -6.96 -8.33
C CYS A 69 4.01 -6.89 -9.84
N ASN A 70 4.80 -5.92 -10.30
CA ASN A 70 5.09 -5.72 -11.73
C ASN A 70 6.11 -6.72 -12.33
N ALA A 71 6.55 -7.73 -11.57
CA ALA A 71 7.40 -8.80 -12.10
C ALA A 71 6.64 -9.83 -12.96
N VAL A 72 5.30 -9.77 -12.98
CA VAL A 72 4.50 -10.53 -13.96
C VAL A 72 4.34 -9.70 -15.23
N THR A 73 5.43 -9.53 -15.97
CA THR A 73 5.37 -9.05 -17.36
C THR A 73 6.18 -9.99 -18.26
N LEU A 74 5.41 -10.79 -19.00
CA LEU A 74 5.72 -11.50 -20.25
C LEU A 74 6.67 -12.71 -20.18
N ASP A 75 6.09 -13.89 -19.93
CA ASP A 75 6.27 -15.02 -20.83
C ASP A 75 4.96 -15.83 -20.91
N GLN A 76 4.02 -15.31 -21.71
CA GLN A 76 3.17 -16.20 -22.47
C GLN A 76 3.69 -16.14 -23.89
N SER A 77 4.79 -16.86 -24.15
CA SER A 77 4.97 -17.53 -25.44
C SER A 77 3.72 -18.38 -25.66
N LEU A 78 2.69 -17.78 -26.26
CA LEU A 78 1.59 -18.55 -26.82
C LEU A 78 2.18 -19.32 -28.00
N ASP A 79 2.48 -20.59 -27.75
CA ASP A 79 2.69 -21.57 -28.80
C ASP A 79 1.52 -21.50 -29.78
N PRO A 80 1.75 -21.57 -31.11
CA PRO A 80 0.68 -21.60 -32.10
C PRO A 80 -0.07 -22.94 -31.98
N PHE A 81 -1.11 -22.97 -31.15
CA PHE A 81 -2.05 -24.09 -31.10
C PHE A 81 -3.11 -23.95 -32.21
N ASP A 82 -3.37 -25.10 -32.82
CA ASP A 82 -3.98 -25.37 -34.12
C ASP A 82 -5.43 -24.84 -34.30
N GLN A 83 -5.79 -24.65 -35.57
CA GLN A 83 -7.03 -24.08 -36.07
C GLN A 83 -8.29 -24.79 -35.55
N GLY A 84 -9.24 -24.02 -35.01
CA GLY A 84 -10.60 -24.49 -34.71
C GLY A 84 -11.53 -23.33 -34.36
N SER A 85 -12.49 -23.09 -35.23
CA SER A 85 -13.49 -22.01 -35.26
C SER A 85 -14.30 -21.80 -33.97
N GLU A 86 -14.69 -20.55 -33.71
CA GLU A 86 -16.07 -20.01 -33.66
C GLU A 86 -16.04 -18.62 -32.97
N GLU A 87 -16.45 -17.58 -33.69
CA GLU A 87 -16.62 -16.20 -33.20
C GLU A 87 -17.86 -16.08 -32.29
N CYS A 88 -17.74 -15.35 -31.18
CA CYS A 88 -18.80 -14.44 -30.75
C CYS A 88 -18.17 -13.23 -30.05
N SER A 89 -18.50 -12.06 -30.58
CA SER A 89 -17.88 -10.77 -30.28
C SER A 89 -18.34 -10.22 -28.93
N ASP A 90 -17.39 -9.81 -28.09
CA ASP A 90 -17.56 -8.73 -27.12
C ASP A 90 -16.30 -7.85 -27.14
N ASN A 91 -16.41 -6.72 -27.85
CA ASN A 91 -15.35 -5.73 -27.94
C ASN A 91 -15.21 -4.99 -26.61
N ILE A 92 -14.29 -5.41 -25.74
CA ILE A 92 -13.74 -4.54 -24.69
C ILE A 92 -12.49 -3.84 -25.22
N VAL A 93 -12.64 -2.55 -25.49
CA VAL A 93 -11.56 -1.66 -25.88
C VAL A 93 -10.84 -1.24 -24.59
N ILE A 94 -9.70 -1.87 -24.27
CA ILE A 94 -8.80 -1.35 -23.24
C ILE A 94 -7.85 -0.37 -23.93
N SER A 95 -8.20 0.90 -23.90
CA SER A 95 -7.29 1.99 -24.27
C SER A 95 -6.14 2.02 -23.27
N MET A 96 -4.92 1.73 -23.72
CA MET A 96 -3.71 2.01 -22.96
C MET A 96 -3.57 3.52 -22.78
N ALA A 97 -3.75 4.01 -21.54
CA ALA A 97 -3.40 5.37 -21.19
C ALA A 97 -1.88 5.50 -21.18
N THR A 98 -1.37 6.30 -22.11
CA THR A 98 0.01 6.78 -22.10
C THR A 98 0.25 7.57 -20.82
N ALA A 99 1.35 7.25 -20.14
CA ALA A 99 1.82 7.95 -18.95
C ALA A 99 1.98 9.45 -19.27
N SER A 100 0.97 10.22 -18.92
CA SER A 100 0.96 11.67 -18.88
C SER A 100 0.49 12.04 -17.49
N GLY A 101 1.25 12.92 -16.83
CA GLY A 101 1.03 13.32 -15.45
C GLY A 101 -0.43 13.63 -15.19
N GLY A 102 -1.02 12.89 -14.25
CA GLY A 102 -2.43 12.96 -13.91
C GLY A 102 -2.58 13.08 -12.40
N THR A 103 -3.25 14.15 -12.00
CA THR A 103 -3.54 14.63 -10.65
C THR A 103 -4.03 13.55 -9.69
N GLN A 104 -3.53 13.65 -8.46
CA GLN A 104 -3.89 12.86 -7.28
C GLN A 104 -5.42 12.69 -7.16
N ALA A 105 -5.92 11.50 -7.51
CA ALA A 105 -7.29 11.12 -7.24
C ALA A 105 -7.40 10.81 -5.74
N ASN A 106 -8.15 11.64 -5.02
CA ASN A 106 -8.47 11.47 -3.60
C ASN A 106 -9.28 10.17 -3.38
N GLY A 107 -8.58 9.05 -3.27
CA GLY A 107 -9.12 7.80 -2.75
C GLY A 107 -9.41 7.98 -1.27
N ARG A 108 -10.67 8.27 -0.92
CA ARG A 108 -11.11 8.38 0.48
C ARG A 108 -11.10 7.00 1.13
N TYR A 109 -10.02 6.65 1.82
CA TYR A 109 -9.93 5.43 2.65
C TYR A 109 -10.71 5.65 3.95
N LEU A 110 -12.06 5.67 3.87
CA LEU A 110 -12.91 5.88 5.04
C LEU A 110 -13.02 4.61 5.87
N CYS A 111 -12.14 4.45 6.85
CA CYS A 111 -12.39 3.56 7.99
C CYS A 111 -13.19 4.33 9.06
N GLY A 112 -14.52 4.13 9.13
CA GLY A 112 -15.31 4.53 10.29
C GLY A 112 -16.44 5.51 10.01
N LEU A 113 -17.60 5.20 10.61
CA LEU A 113 -18.89 5.84 10.44
C LEU A 113 -18.87 7.32 10.89
N LYS A 114 -19.42 8.21 10.06
CA LYS A 114 -19.61 9.63 10.40
C LYS A 114 -20.63 9.77 11.54
N GLY A 115 -20.17 10.05 12.75
CA GLY A 115 -20.97 10.56 13.87
C GLY A 115 -20.51 11.98 14.28
N PRO A 116 -21.38 12.83 14.84
CA PRO A 116 -21.05 14.22 15.12
C PRO A 116 -20.04 14.33 16.28
N ARG A 117 -18.97 15.11 16.07
CA ARG A 117 -17.87 15.33 17.03
C ARG A 117 -18.37 15.96 18.34
N ALA A 118 -17.95 15.40 19.47
CA ALA A 118 -17.80 16.13 20.72
C ALA A 118 -16.59 15.62 21.53
N ARG A 119 -15.66 16.57 21.75
CA ARG A 119 -14.59 16.65 22.78
C ARG A 119 -13.26 15.88 22.56
N PRO A 120 -12.12 16.52 22.88
CA PRO A 120 -10.82 15.86 22.92
C PRO A 120 -10.62 15.23 24.30
N HIS A 121 -10.24 13.96 24.37
CA HIS A 121 -9.53 13.42 25.52
C HIS A 121 -8.84 12.10 25.17
N SER A 122 -7.54 12.09 25.43
CA SER A 122 -6.65 10.97 25.79
C SER A 122 -6.92 9.58 25.23
N ALA A 123 -5.90 9.03 24.55
CA ALA A 123 -5.59 7.61 24.64
C ALA A 123 -4.39 7.42 25.59
N MET A 124 -4.51 6.43 26.48
CA MET A 124 -3.47 5.91 27.35
C MET A 124 -2.42 5.12 26.56
#